data_AF-A0A9P8GQK6-F1
#
_entry.id   AF-A0A9P8GQK6-F1
#
_cell.length_a   1.000
_cell.length_b   1.000
_cell.length_c   1.000
_cell.angle_alpha   90.00
_cell.angle_beta   90.00
_cell.angle_gamma   90.00
#
_symmetry.space_group_name_H-M   'P 1'
#
loop_
_entity.id
_entity.type
_entity.pdbx_description
1 polymer ?
#
loop_
_entity_poly.entity_id
_entity_poly.type
_entity_poly.pdbx_seq_one_letter_code
_entity_poly.pdbx_strand_id
1 'polypeptide(L)'
;MDNLDDEQQSVYTVLVTGANSGLGFSTCCRLIDEFLHSRPQNQTLHLIITTRSSSKNKDTQTRLSAHLQKTLQKADKSTSGISEVLAPRIRISGEQVDLCNLRSVKELGEKLVQAGNRIDVLVCNAGIGGWKGLNWPSAVWSMLTDWKHSCTYPTYKLGFVGSVAIQGNEKKEQQLGEVFTANVFGHYLLAHALAPLMKGTESQDPGRIIWISSIEAYAHAFNPEDLQALTSDAAYESSKRLTDLLVLTSELPSTAPSTNTFLQEKGDDKHKKPIMYLAHPGVCATSIADLPLVLWYAMLFAQYVARWLGSPWHPVSSYLGAVSSVWLSLAPFSSLASQESTEGKAKWASSTDVFGNERVVRTEVAGWGWGGRVGEKADGKMRLNANRWRGQDDVTKESREEFEVLGQRVWREMEELRETWEKRLQG
;
A
#
# COMPACT_ATOMS: atom_id res chain seq x y z
N MET A 1 37.27 28.64 17.77
CA MET A 1 36.56 29.23 16.60
C MET A 1 36.32 28.08 15.64
N ASP A 2 35.64 27.03 16.07
CA ASP A 2 34.19 26.96 16.36
C ASP A 2 33.38 27.26 15.11
N ASN A 3 33.21 26.22 14.32
CA ASN A 3 31.94 25.77 13.76
C ASN A 3 32.23 24.48 12.97
N LEU A 4 32.52 23.41 13.70
CA LEU A 4 32.11 22.08 13.24
C LEU A 4 30.62 22.06 13.55
N ASP A 5 29.79 22.40 12.57
CA ASP A 5 28.37 22.14 12.65
C ASP A 5 28.24 20.64 12.95
N ASP A 6 27.81 20.30 14.17
CA ASP A 6 27.24 19.00 14.49
C ASP A 6 26.09 18.83 13.49
N GLU A 7 26.35 18.16 12.35
CA GLU A 7 25.31 17.81 11.40
C GLU A 7 24.29 16.96 12.15
N GLN A 8 23.21 17.60 12.58
CA GLN A 8 22.24 17.00 13.46
C GLN A 8 21.63 15.79 12.76
N GLN A 9 21.91 14.60 13.31
CA GLN A 9 21.50 13.33 12.73
C GLN A 9 19.97 13.31 12.57
N SER A 10 19.47 13.31 11.33
CA SER A 10 18.03 13.38 11.07
C SER A 10 17.42 11.98 11.06
N VAL A 11 16.38 11.75 11.85
CA VAL A 11 15.66 10.48 11.89
C VAL A 11 14.59 10.48 10.78
N TYR A 12 14.62 9.45 9.93
CA TYR A 12 13.60 9.17 8.92
C TYR A 12 12.70 8.04 9.40
N THR A 13 11.46 8.33 9.73
CA THR A 13 10.54 7.38 10.37
C THR A 13 9.58 6.76 9.36
N VAL A 14 9.60 5.43 9.25
CA VAL A 14 8.71 4.68 8.37
C VAL A 14 7.87 3.69 9.19
N LEU A 15 6.55 3.85 9.15
CA LEU A 15 5.58 2.94 9.77
C LEU A 15 4.99 2.00 8.72
N VAL A 16 5.17 0.68 8.89
CA VAL A 16 4.63 -0.33 7.97
C VAL A 16 3.58 -1.20 8.66
N THR A 17 2.36 -1.17 8.15
CA THR A 17 1.27 -2.00 8.69
C THR A 17 1.35 -3.44 8.18
N GLY A 18 1.15 -4.43 9.07
CA GLY A 18 1.09 -5.85 8.68
C GLY A 18 2.42 -6.41 8.18
N ALA A 19 3.49 -6.21 8.95
CA ALA A 19 4.86 -6.49 8.53
C ALA A 19 5.38 -7.89 8.90
N ASN A 20 4.55 -8.79 9.47
CA ASN A 20 5.02 -10.09 9.97
C ASN A 20 5.34 -11.13 8.89
N SER A 21 4.82 -10.97 7.68
CA SER A 21 5.05 -11.88 6.56
C SER A 21 4.80 -11.22 5.21
N GLY A 22 5.05 -11.96 4.13
CA GLY A 22 4.71 -11.57 2.76
C GLY A 22 5.31 -10.22 2.34
N LEU A 23 4.48 -9.40 1.71
CA LEU A 23 4.86 -8.10 1.15
C LEU A 23 5.30 -7.11 2.24
N GLY A 24 4.60 -7.05 3.37
CA GLY A 24 4.95 -6.11 4.46
C GLY A 24 6.34 -6.38 5.02
N PHE A 25 6.65 -7.64 5.33
CA PHE A 25 7.99 -8.03 5.78
C PHE A 25 9.06 -7.72 4.72
N SER A 26 8.75 -7.98 3.46
CA SER A 26 9.69 -7.75 2.35
C SER A 26 9.92 -6.26 2.08
N THR A 27 8.89 -5.43 2.28
CA THR A 27 8.99 -3.97 2.25
C THR A 27 9.95 -3.49 3.34
N CYS A 28 9.84 -4.02 4.56
CA CYS A 28 10.78 -3.74 5.64
C CYS A 28 12.22 -4.14 5.32
N CYS A 29 12.44 -5.36 4.81
CA CYS A 29 13.77 -5.80 4.37
C CYS A 29 14.37 -4.87 3.30
N ARG A 30 13.57 -4.55 2.27
CA ARG A 30 14.02 -3.73 1.15
C ARG A 30 14.23 -2.26 1.55
N LEU A 31 13.42 -1.72 2.46
CA LEU A 31 13.67 -0.41 3.07
C LEU A 31 15.04 -0.36 3.76
N ILE A 32 15.41 -1.38 4.53
CA ILE A 32 16.73 -1.45 5.18
C ILE A 32 17.83 -1.42 4.12
N ASP A 33 17.73 -2.28 3.10
CA ASP A 33 18.77 -2.42 2.07
C ASP A 33 18.93 -1.13 1.26
N GLU A 34 17.82 -0.56 0.75
CA GLU A 34 17.86 0.62 -0.09
C GLU A 34 18.14 1.90 0.71
N PHE A 35 17.71 2.00 1.97
CA PHE A 35 18.04 3.15 2.82
C PHE A 35 19.55 3.24 3.06
N LEU A 36 20.18 2.13 3.45
CA LEU A 36 21.63 2.08 3.67
C LEU A 36 22.41 2.42 2.39
N HIS A 37 21.88 2.03 1.23
CA HIS A 37 22.50 2.29 -0.06
C HIS A 37 22.32 3.72 -0.57
N SER A 38 21.12 4.31 -0.41
CA SER A 38 20.74 5.53 -1.14
C SER A 38 20.61 6.80 -0.27
N ARG A 39 20.44 6.67 1.05
CA ARG A 39 20.16 7.82 1.93
C ARG A 39 21.45 8.40 2.52
N PRO A 40 21.53 9.73 2.73
CA PRO A 40 22.72 10.40 3.25
C PRO A 40 23.17 9.82 4.60
N GLN A 41 24.49 9.74 4.83
CA GLN A 41 25.07 9.07 6.01
C GLN A 41 24.64 9.69 7.34
N ASN A 42 24.32 10.99 7.35
CA ASN A 42 23.79 11.71 8.50
C ASN A 42 22.32 11.39 8.82
N GLN A 43 21.68 10.50 8.07
CA GLN A 43 20.31 10.05 8.35
C GLN A 43 20.25 8.64 8.94
N THR A 44 19.30 8.43 9.84
CA THR A 44 18.94 7.10 10.36
C THR A 44 17.53 6.73 9.96
N LEU A 45 17.28 5.44 9.77
CA LEU A 45 15.95 4.89 9.55
C LEU A 45 15.40 4.40 10.89
N HIS A 46 14.27 4.97 11.33
CA HIS A 46 13.44 4.37 12.36
C HIS A 46 12.30 3.60 11.69
N LEU A 47 12.45 2.29 11.60
CA LEU A 47 11.46 1.39 11.04
C LEU A 47 10.53 0.89 12.14
N ILE A 48 9.30 1.40 12.15
CA ILE A 48 8.23 0.95 13.03
C ILE A 48 7.40 -0.10 12.28
N ILE A 49 7.39 -1.32 12.78
CA ILE A 49 6.57 -2.39 12.22
C ILE A 49 5.31 -2.63 13.04
N THR A 50 4.20 -2.96 12.39
CA THR A 50 3.00 -3.39 13.11
C THR A 50 2.62 -4.84 12.86
N THR A 51 2.12 -5.50 13.91
CA THR A 51 1.62 -6.88 13.88
C THR A 51 0.38 -7.01 14.78
N ARG A 52 -0.41 -8.07 14.58
CA ARG A 52 -1.62 -8.34 15.39
C ARG A 52 -1.34 -8.86 16.80
N SER A 53 -0.12 -9.27 17.11
CA SER A 53 0.26 -9.76 18.44
C SER A 53 1.72 -9.50 18.78
N SER A 54 2.02 -9.41 20.07
CA SER A 54 3.36 -9.23 20.62
C SER A 54 4.34 -10.35 20.21
N SER A 55 3.89 -11.61 20.18
CA SER A 55 4.73 -12.73 19.73
C SER A 55 5.16 -12.58 18.27
N LYS A 56 4.21 -12.29 17.36
CA LYS A 56 4.52 -11.99 15.95
C LYS A 56 5.43 -10.77 15.83
N ASN A 57 5.23 -9.78 16.68
CA ASN A 57 6.05 -8.57 16.70
C ASN A 57 7.52 -8.92 16.99
N LYS A 58 7.79 -9.66 18.08
CA LYS A 58 9.12 -10.08 18.48
C LYS A 58 9.81 -10.97 17.44
N ASP A 59 9.08 -11.93 16.86
CA ASP A 59 9.58 -12.75 15.76
C ASP A 59 9.99 -11.89 14.55
N THR A 60 9.12 -10.96 14.16
CA THR A 60 9.38 -10.06 13.02
C THR A 60 10.61 -9.20 13.25
N GLN A 61 10.74 -8.59 14.42
CA GLN A 61 11.94 -7.81 14.78
C GLN A 61 13.20 -8.67 14.74
N THR A 62 13.14 -9.89 15.28
CA THR A 62 14.28 -10.83 15.26
C THR A 62 14.72 -11.16 13.83
N ARG A 63 13.75 -11.43 12.95
CA ARG A 63 14.01 -11.74 11.53
C ARG A 63 14.53 -10.54 10.75
N LEU A 64 14.04 -9.32 11.03
CA LEU A 64 14.56 -8.10 10.42
C LEU A 64 15.97 -7.77 10.91
N SER A 65 16.27 -7.96 12.20
CA SER A 65 17.63 -7.84 12.72
C SER A 65 18.56 -8.85 12.06
N ALA A 66 18.13 -10.10 11.87
CA ALA A 66 18.91 -11.11 11.13
C ALA A 66 19.12 -10.72 9.65
N HIS A 67 18.12 -10.09 9.01
CA HIS A 67 18.27 -9.53 7.66
C HIS A 67 19.31 -8.41 7.63
N LEU A 68 19.19 -7.43 8.53
CA LEU A 68 20.16 -6.34 8.68
C LEU A 68 21.59 -6.88 8.85
N GLN A 69 21.80 -7.87 9.73
CA GLN A 69 23.12 -8.48 9.91
C GLN A 69 23.67 -9.10 8.62
N LYS A 70 22.83 -9.77 7.82
CA LYS A 70 23.25 -10.29 6.51
C LYS A 70 23.62 -9.17 5.54
N THR A 71 22.86 -8.07 5.53
CA THR A 71 23.13 -6.90 4.69
C THR A 71 24.47 -6.25 5.08
N LEU A 72 24.73 -6.08 6.37
CA LEU A 72 25.98 -5.54 6.91
C LEU A 72 27.19 -6.43 6.56
N GLN A 73 27.07 -7.75 6.78
CA GLN A 73 28.12 -8.71 6.41
C GLN A 73 28.43 -8.70 4.91
N LYS A 74 27.42 -8.49 4.07
CA LYS A 74 27.62 -8.34 2.61
C LYS A 74 28.35 -7.05 2.27
N ALA A 75 28.03 -5.94 2.95
CA ALA A 75 28.70 -4.66 2.78
C ALA A 75 30.18 -4.74 3.20
N ASP A 76 30.48 -5.39 4.32
CA ASP A 76 31.87 -5.56 4.81
C ASP A 76 32.76 -6.33 3.85
N LYS A 77 32.22 -7.29 3.09
CA LYS A 77 32.97 -7.99 2.04
C LYS A 77 33.44 -7.06 0.94
N SER A 78 32.73 -5.96 0.70
CA SER A 78 33.07 -4.97 -0.32
C SER A 78 33.94 -3.84 0.26
N THR A 79 33.73 -3.49 1.53
CA THR A 79 34.48 -2.43 2.23
C THR A 79 34.61 -2.80 3.71
N SER A 80 35.80 -3.24 4.12
CA SER A 80 36.06 -3.69 5.48
C SER A 80 35.74 -2.59 6.51
N GLY A 81 34.97 -2.92 7.55
CA GLY A 81 34.64 -2.02 8.65
C GLY A 81 33.46 -1.08 8.38
N ILE A 82 32.85 -1.12 7.18
CA ILE A 82 31.71 -0.26 6.85
C ILE A 82 30.48 -0.59 7.70
N SER A 83 30.35 -1.82 8.20
CA SER A 83 29.23 -2.23 9.05
C SER A 83 29.16 -1.45 10.37
N GLU A 84 30.28 -1.02 10.93
CA GLU A 84 30.31 -0.21 12.16
C GLU A 84 29.64 1.15 11.96
N VAL A 85 29.70 1.68 10.74
CA VAL A 85 29.05 2.95 10.35
C VAL A 85 27.59 2.72 9.95
N LEU A 86 27.28 1.62 9.27
CA LEU A 86 25.93 1.34 8.76
C LEU A 86 24.98 0.80 9.84
N ALA A 87 25.46 0.00 10.79
CA ALA A 87 24.60 -0.64 11.78
C ALA A 87 23.83 0.36 12.65
N PRO A 88 24.45 1.44 13.19
CA PRO A 88 23.73 2.43 14.00
C PRO A 88 22.69 3.23 13.21
N ARG A 89 22.72 3.18 11.87
CA ARG A 89 21.77 3.91 11.01
C ARG A 89 20.39 3.27 10.96
N ILE A 90 20.21 2.05 11.46
CA ILE A 90 18.93 1.33 11.41
C ILE A 90 18.43 1.05 12.82
N ARG A 91 17.28 1.63 13.16
CA ARG A 91 16.52 1.34 14.37
C ARG A 91 15.22 0.64 14.01
N ILE A 92 14.98 -0.52 14.60
CA ILE A 92 13.74 -1.28 14.41
C ILE A 92 12.96 -1.24 15.72
N SER A 93 11.68 -0.93 15.66
CA SER A 93 10.75 -1.09 16.79
C SER A 93 9.44 -1.67 16.31
N GLY A 94 8.65 -2.22 17.23
CA GLY A 94 7.40 -2.84 16.89
C GLY A 94 6.23 -2.36 17.72
N GLU A 95 5.08 -2.24 17.04
CA GLU A 95 3.80 -1.84 17.59
C GLU A 95 2.73 -2.90 17.32
N GLN A 96 1.69 -2.92 18.15
CA GLN A 96 0.56 -3.83 17.96
C GLN A 96 -0.64 -3.08 17.41
N VAL A 97 -1.25 -3.64 16.37
CA VAL A 97 -2.54 -3.19 15.85
C VAL A 97 -3.25 -4.33 15.15
N ASP A 98 -4.55 -4.44 15.41
CA ASP A 98 -5.46 -5.22 14.59
C ASP A 98 -6.42 -4.26 13.91
N LEU A 99 -6.32 -4.13 12.59
CA LEU A 99 -7.12 -3.19 11.82
C LEU A 99 -8.60 -3.55 11.81
N CYS A 100 -8.95 -4.82 12.08
CA CYS A 100 -10.32 -5.25 12.30
C CYS A 100 -10.83 -4.95 13.72
N ASN A 101 -10.00 -4.39 14.61
CA ASN A 101 -10.39 -3.93 15.93
C ASN A 101 -10.09 -2.44 16.04
N LEU A 102 -11.11 -1.61 15.82
CA LEU A 102 -10.94 -0.16 15.73
C LEU A 102 -10.48 0.48 17.04
N ARG A 103 -10.74 -0.16 18.19
CA ARG A 103 -10.19 0.28 19.48
C ARG A 103 -8.66 0.16 19.49
N SER A 104 -8.12 -0.94 18.96
CA SER A 104 -6.66 -1.10 18.86
C SER A 104 -6.02 -0.08 17.89
N VAL A 105 -6.76 0.31 16.83
CA VAL A 105 -6.32 1.36 15.89
C VAL A 105 -6.25 2.71 16.59
N LYS A 106 -7.30 3.07 17.34
CA LYS A 106 -7.36 4.29 18.14
C LYS A 106 -6.24 4.34 19.18
N GLU A 107 -6.05 3.26 19.95
CA GLU A 107 -4.99 3.15 20.96
C GLU A 107 -3.59 3.33 20.36
N LEU A 108 -3.31 2.73 19.20
CA LEU A 108 -2.04 2.93 18.51
C LEU A 108 -1.87 4.38 18.03
N GLY A 109 -2.91 4.96 17.43
CA GLY A 109 -2.90 6.35 16.97
C GLY A 109 -2.61 7.31 18.11
N GLU A 110 -3.34 7.21 19.22
CA GLU A 110 -3.13 8.01 20.43
C GLU A 110 -1.73 7.83 21.00
N LYS A 111 -1.24 6.60 21.10
CA LYS A 111 0.12 6.32 21.59
C LYS A 111 1.19 7.00 20.75
N LEU A 112 1.09 6.91 19.42
CA LEU A 112 2.08 7.52 18.52
C LEU A 112 2.01 9.04 18.53
N VAL A 113 0.80 9.61 18.56
CA VAL A 113 0.59 11.06 18.68
C VAL A 113 1.14 11.60 20.00
N GLN A 114 0.90 10.90 21.12
CA GLN A 114 1.46 11.26 22.43
C GLN A 114 2.99 11.18 22.45
N ALA A 115 3.59 10.25 21.71
CA ALA A 115 5.04 10.16 21.58
C ALA A 115 5.63 11.36 20.82
N GLY A 116 4.83 12.07 20.01
CA GLY A 116 5.21 13.33 19.35
C GLY A 116 6.28 13.22 18.27
N ASN A 117 6.69 11.99 17.92
CA ASN A 117 7.71 11.77 16.90
C ASN A 117 7.12 11.89 15.49
N ARG A 118 7.80 12.62 14.62
CA ARG A 118 7.44 12.74 13.20
C ARG A 118 7.35 11.36 12.54
N ILE A 119 6.38 11.19 11.67
CA ILE A 119 6.29 10.06 10.75
C ILE A 119 6.48 10.58 9.33
N ASP A 120 7.53 10.14 8.65
CA ASP A 120 7.80 10.56 7.27
C ASP A 120 7.03 9.72 6.27
N VAL A 121 6.83 8.42 6.56
CA VAL A 121 6.11 7.51 5.68
C VAL A 121 5.21 6.57 6.49
N LEU A 122 3.94 6.48 6.08
CA LEU A 122 3.00 5.45 6.48
C LEU A 122 2.72 4.53 5.30
N VAL A 123 3.03 3.24 5.43
CA VAL A 123 2.71 2.21 4.44
C VAL A 123 1.48 1.41 4.89
N CYS A 124 0.34 1.68 4.24
CA CYS A 124 -0.91 0.95 4.40
C CYS A 124 -0.87 -0.36 3.59
N ASN A 125 -0.13 -1.34 4.10
CA ASN A 125 0.12 -2.64 3.46
C ASN A 125 -0.78 -3.78 3.95
N ALA A 126 -1.14 -3.80 5.23
CA ALA A 126 -1.93 -4.90 5.79
C ALA A 126 -3.22 -5.14 4.99
N GLY A 127 -3.67 -6.39 4.94
CA GLY A 127 -4.92 -6.71 4.29
C GLY A 127 -5.19 -8.21 4.24
N ILE A 128 -6.43 -8.55 3.90
CA ILE A 128 -6.91 -9.92 3.75
C ILE A 128 -7.64 -10.09 2.41
N GLY A 129 -7.66 -11.32 1.89
CA GLY A 129 -8.34 -11.65 0.63
C GLY A 129 -9.84 -11.95 0.77
N GLY A 130 -10.29 -12.46 1.92
CA GLY A 130 -11.70 -12.82 2.11
C GLY A 130 -12.19 -13.95 1.19
N TRP A 131 -11.30 -14.87 0.77
CA TRP A 131 -11.63 -15.93 -0.16
C TRP A 131 -12.01 -17.24 0.54
N LYS A 132 -13.03 -17.91 0.00
CA LYS A 132 -13.46 -19.27 0.37
C LYS A 132 -12.64 -20.34 -0.37
N GLY A 133 -12.15 -20.02 -1.57
CA GLY A 133 -11.40 -20.95 -2.41
C GLY A 133 -11.44 -20.54 -3.87
N LEU A 134 -11.23 -21.52 -4.76
CA LEU A 134 -11.24 -21.33 -6.21
C LEU A 134 -12.33 -22.18 -6.84
N ASN A 135 -12.95 -21.66 -7.91
CA ASN A 135 -13.72 -22.46 -8.85
C ASN A 135 -12.73 -23.28 -9.69
N TRP A 136 -12.39 -24.48 -9.23
CA TRP A 136 -11.36 -25.32 -9.85
C TRP A 136 -11.58 -25.65 -11.33
N PRO A 137 -12.78 -26.05 -11.78
CA PRO A 137 -13.02 -26.24 -13.22
C PRO A 137 -12.72 -24.98 -14.04
N SER A 138 -13.21 -23.82 -13.58
CA SER A 138 -12.94 -22.53 -14.24
C SER A 138 -11.45 -22.18 -14.20
N ALA A 139 -10.78 -22.40 -13.07
CA ALA A 139 -9.36 -22.12 -12.90
C ALA A 139 -8.50 -22.97 -13.85
N VAL A 140 -8.72 -24.29 -13.89
CA VAL A 140 -8.00 -25.20 -14.78
C VAL A 140 -8.23 -24.83 -16.24
N TRP A 141 -9.49 -24.62 -16.64
CA TRP A 141 -9.82 -24.24 -18.02
C TRP A 141 -9.17 -22.91 -18.42
N SER A 142 -9.28 -21.89 -17.57
CA SER A 142 -8.74 -20.56 -17.84
C SER A 142 -7.21 -20.60 -17.92
N MET A 143 -6.54 -21.32 -17.02
CA MET A 143 -5.08 -21.49 -17.08
C MET A 143 -4.64 -22.20 -18.37
N LEU A 144 -5.35 -23.24 -18.81
CA LEU A 144 -5.03 -23.97 -20.06
C LEU A 144 -5.28 -23.16 -21.33
N THR A 145 -6.23 -22.25 -21.32
CA THR A 145 -6.65 -21.49 -22.51
C THR A 145 -6.07 -20.07 -22.58
N ASP A 146 -5.74 -19.47 -21.44
CA ASP A 146 -5.28 -18.08 -21.36
C ASP A 146 -4.35 -17.82 -20.15
N TRP A 147 -3.34 -18.68 -20.01
CA TRP A 147 -2.41 -18.71 -18.87
C TRP A 147 -1.95 -17.33 -18.37
N LYS A 148 -1.43 -16.50 -19.29
CA LYS A 148 -0.87 -15.18 -18.94
C LYS A 148 -1.94 -14.27 -18.35
N HIS A 149 -3.11 -14.20 -18.98
CA HIS A 149 -4.18 -13.33 -18.53
C HIS A 149 -4.79 -13.85 -17.23
N SER A 150 -5.13 -15.13 -17.16
CA SER A 150 -5.72 -15.78 -15.98
C SER A 150 -4.84 -15.73 -14.74
N CYS A 151 -3.52 -15.83 -14.92
CA CYS A 151 -2.58 -15.70 -13.80
C CYS A 151 -2.39 -14.24 -13.35
N THR A 152 -2.57 -13.27 -14.25
CA THR A 152 -2.51 -11.83 -13.91
C THR A 152 -3.82 -11.37 -13.27
N TYR A 153 -4.94 -11.85 -13.80
CA TYR A 153 -6.28 -11.35 -13.57
C TYR A 153 -7.25 -12.53 -13.32
N PRO A 154 -7.14 -13.22 -12.19
CA PRO A 154 -7.91 -14.43 -11.92
C PRO A 154 -9.41 -14.12 -11.70
N THR A 155 -10.26 -14.69 -12.57
CA THR A 155 -11.73 -14.58 -12.51
C THR A 155 -12.43 -15.77 -11.84
N TYR A 156 -11.65 -16.69 -11.28
CA TYR A 156 -12.11 -17.96 -10.71
C TYR A 156 -12.00 -18.01 -9.19
N LYS A 157 -11.74 -16.88 -8.52
CA LYS A 157 -11.75 -16.78 -7.07
C LYS A 157 -13.19 -16.77 -6.54
N LEU A 158 -13.40 -17.41 -5.40
CA LEU A 158 -14.68 -17.42 -4.70
C LEU A 158 -14.51 -16.66 -3.38
N GLY A 159 -15.22 -15.54 -3.22
CA GLY A 159 -15.21 -14.76 -1.98
C GLY A 159 -16.28 -15.20 -0.97
N PHE A 160 -16.09 -14.84 0.29
CA PHE A 160 -17.15 -14.84 1.27
C PHE A 160 -18.06 -13.62 1.07
N VAL A 161 -19.36 -13.81 1.28
CA VAL A 161 -20.38 -12.75 1.25
C VAL A 161 -20.85 -12.50 2.69
N GLY A 162 -20.94 -11.24 3.09
CA GLY A 162 -21.47 -10.82 4.38
C GLY A 162 -20.55 -11.05 5.59
N SER A 163 -19.24 -11.26 5.36
CA SER A 163 -18.25 -11.33 6.43
C SER A 163 -18.10 -9.99 7.14
N VAL A 164 -18.11 -10.00 8.47
CA VAL A 164 -18.04 -8.78 9.29
C VAL A 164 -16.87 -8.80 10.28
N ALA A 165 -16.23 -7.65 10.47
CA ALA A 165 -15.29 -7.38 11.55
C ALA A 165 -16.07 -6.98 12.81
N ILE A 166 -16.08 -7.88 13.80
CA ILE A 166 -16.81 -7.68 15.06
C ILE A 166 -16.20 -6.56 15.88
N GLN A 167 -16.95 -5.48 16.09
CA GLN A 167 -16.66 -4.37 16.98
C GLN A 167 -17.53 -4.50 18.24
N GLY A 168 -16.91 -4.88 19.37
CA GLY A 168 -17.60 -4.96 20.66
C GLY A 168 -18.92 -5.75 20.60
N ASN A 169 -19.97 -5.16 21.18
CA ASN A 169 -21.32 -5.76 21.24
C ASN A 169 -22.31 -5.10 20.25
N GLU A 170 -21.81 -4.48 19.18
CA GLU A 170 -22.65 -3.83 18.16
C GLU A 170 -23.58 -4.86 17.49
N LYS A 171 -24.79 -4.43 17.08
CA LYS A 171 -25.71 -5.31 16.35
C LYS A 171 -25.11 -5.71 15.01
N LYS A 172 -25.54 -6.86 14.45
CA LYS A 172 -24.98 -7.39 13.20
C LYS A 172 -25.06 -6.39 12.05
N GLU A 173 -26.13 -5.61 11.95
CA GLU A 173 -26.32 -4.59 10.90
C GLU A 173 -25.42 -3.36 11.09
N GLN A 174 -24.85 -3.19 12.28
CA GLN A 174 -23.95 -2.11 12.64
C GLN A 174 -22.49 -2.52 12.60
N GLN A 175 -22.21 -3.82 12.40
CA GLN A 175 -20.86 -4.33 12.21
C GLN A 175 -20.31 -3.91 10.84
N LEU A 176 -18.99 -3.82 10.74
CA LEU A 176 -18.32 -3.43 9.50
C LEU A 176 -17.97 -4.64 8.64
N GLY A 177 -17.93 -4.49 7.32
CA GLY A 177 -17.42 -5.52 6.42
C GLY A 177 -15.97 -5.89 6.74
N GLU A 178 -15.67 -7.18 6.87
CA GLU A 178 -14.37 -7.65 7.37
C GLU A 178 -13.21 -7.21 6.47
N VAL A 179 -13.33 -7.51 5.17
CA VAL A 179 -12.31 -7.17 4.16
C VAL A 179 -12.16 -5.66 4.01
N PHE A 180 -13.28 -4.94 3.97
CA PHE A 180 -13.30 -3.48 3.95
C PHE A 180 -12.57 -2.87 5.16
N THR A 181 -12.83 -3.39 6.37
CA THR A 181 -12.22 -2.90 7.61
C THR A 181 -10.71 -3.15 7.61
N ALA A 182 -10.29 -4.38 7.25
CA ALA A 182 -8.89 -4.76 7.22
C ALA A 182 -8.07 -4.03 6.15
N ASN A 183 -8.65 -3.79 4.97
CA ASN A 183 -7.94 -3.29 3.79
C ASN A 183 -8.03 -1.77 3.62
N VAL A 184 -9.05 -1.12 4.20
CA VAL A 184 -9.35 0.30 3.98
C VAL A 184 -9.63 1.02 5.29
N PHE A 185 -10.72 0.70 5.99
CA PHE A 185 -11.22 1.58 7.06
C PHE A 185 -10.32 1.63 8.29
N GLY A 186 -9.70 0.51 8.70
CA GLY A 186 -8.72 0.51 9.77
C GLY A 186 -7.49 1.37 9.44
N HIS A 187 -7.00 1.31 8.20
CA HIS A 187 -5.93 2.20 7.74
C HIS A 187 -6.39 3.65 7.66
N TYR A 188 -7.63 3.89 7.26
CA TYR A 188 -8.22 5.22 7.15
C TYR A 188 -8.22 5.92 8.51
N LEU A 189 -8.71 5.25 9.56
CA LEU A 189 -8.67 5.77 10.93
C LEU A 189 -7.24 5.99 11.42
N LEU A 190 -6.33 5.05 11.15
CA LEU A 190 -4.92 5.19 11.55
C LEU A 190 -4.26 6.38 10.86
N ALA A 191 -4.44 6.52 9.55
CA ALA A 191 -3.87 7.61 8.76
C ALA A 191 -4.45 8.97 9.18
N HIS A 192 -5.75 9.05 9.47
CA HIS A 192 -6.37 10.25 10.05
C HIS A 192 -5.73 10.63 11.38
N ALA A 193 -5.59 9.66 12.30
CA ALA A 193 -5.00 9.89 13.62
C ALA A 193 -3.53 10.34 13.54
N LEU A 194 -2.77 9.81 12.58
CA LEU A 194 -1.35 10.12 12.40
C LEU A 194 -1.08 11.35 11.54
N ALA A 195 -2.08 11.90 10.82
CA ALA A 195 -1.92 13.05 9.92
C ALA A 195 -1.18 14.24 10.58
N PRO A 196 -1.42 14.61 11.86
CA PRO A 196 -0.68 15.69 12.53
C PRO A 196 0.83 15.45 12.62
N LEU A 197 1.28 14.19 12.78
CA LEU A 197 2.70 13.82 12.86
C LEU A 197 3.40 13.82 11.50
N MET A 198 2.64 13.94 10.42
CA MET A 198 3.11 13.83 9.04
C MET A 198 3.12 15.18 8.32
N LYS A 199 2.74 16.28 8.97
CA LYS A 199 2.74 17.63 8.38
C LYS A 199 4.17 18.11 8.07
N GLY A 200 4.38 18.67 6.89
CA GLY A 200 5.63 19.32 6.49
C GLY A 200 5.75 20.74 7.05
N THR A 201 6.97 21.27 7.09
CA THR A 201 7.28 22.65 7.48
C THR A 201 7.93 23.38 6.30
N GLU A 202 8.44 24.59 6.51
CA GLU A 202 9.24 25.30 5.49
C GLU A 202 10.55 24.55 5.16
N SER A 203 11.15 23.90 6.17
CA SER A 203 12.43 23.19 6.05
C SER A 203 12.30 21.68 5.88
N GLN A 204 11.09 21.12 5.99
CA GLN A 204 10.84 19.69 5.89
C GLN A 204 9.68 19.38 4.94
N ASP A 205 9.93 18.47 4.00
CA ASP A 205 8.89 17.96 3.11
C ASP A 205 7.77 17.27 3.90
N PRO A 206 6.51 17.34 3.44
CA PRO A 206 5.42 16.63 4.09
C PRO A 206 5.60 15.10 4.01
N GLY A 207 5.04 14.41 4.98
CA GLY A 207 5.03 12.95 5.03
C GLY A 207 4.19 12.33 3.91
N ARG A 208 4.36 11.03 3.72
CA ARG A 208 3.75 10.25 2.64
C ARG A 208 2.89 9.12 3.18
N ILE A 209 1.66 9.01 2.69
CA ILE A 209 0.76 7.90 2.99
C ILE A 209 0.69 7.02 1.74
N ILE A 210 1.33 5.85 1.79
CA ILE A 210 1.42 4.92 0.67
C ILE A 210 0.38 3.82 0.86
N TRP A 211 -0.61 3.79 -0.03
CA TRP A 211 -1.67 2.79 -0.03
C TRP A 211 -1.33 1.64 -0.96
N ILE A 212 -1.32 0.42 -0.42
CA ILE A 212 -1.09 -0.79 -1.22
C ILE A 212 -2.43 -1.30 -1.75
N SER A 213 -2.71 -0.97 -3.01
CA SER A 213 -3.80 -1.50 -3.81
C SER A 213 -3.42 -2.82 -4.51
N SER A 214 -4.20 -3.24 -5.50
CA SER A 214 -3.97 -4.44 -6.31
C SER A 214 -4.15 -4.13 -7.79
N ILE A 215 -3.53 -4.94 -8.65
CA ILE A 215 -3.84 -4.95 -10.09
C ILE A 215 -5.30 -5.35 -10.35
N GLU A 216 -5.94 -5.99 -9.38
CA GLU A 216 -7.32 -6.49 -9.43
C GLU A 216 -8.36 -5.48 -8.91
N ALA A 217 -8.00 -4.19 -8.82
CA ALA A 217 -8.91 -3.12 -8.42
C ALA A 217 -9.89 -2.75 -9.55
N TYR A 218 -10.70 -3.71 -9.98
CA TYR A 218 -11.58 -3.58 -11.13
C TYR A 218 -12.74 -2.60 -10.86
N ALA A 219 -13.13 -1.83 -11.87
CA ALA A 219 -14.28 -0.94 -11.76
C ALA A 219 -15.60 -1.71 -11.51
N HIS A 220 -15.79 -2.84 -12.19
CA HIS A 220 -17.01 -3.65 -12.08
C HIS A 220 -17.18 -4.38 -10.73
N ALA A 221 -16.14 -4.46 -9.91
CA ALA A 221 -16.20 -5.11 -8.61
C ALA A 221 -16.72 -4.17 -7.51
N PHE A 222 -16.77 -2.86 -7.77
CA PHE A 222 -17.16 -1.86 -6.78
C PHE A 222 -18.60 -1.40 -7.01
N ASN A 223 -19.41 -1.48 -5.96
CA ASN A 223 -20.77 -0.95 -5.94
C ASN A 223 -20.84 0.20 -4.92
N PRO A 224 -21.14 1.45 -5.33
CA PRO A 224 -21.21 2.57 -4.40
C PRO A 224 -22.38 2.47 -3.41
N GLU A 225 -23.40 1.67 -3.69
CA GLU A 225 -24.49 1.41 -2.72
C GLU A 225 -24.10 0.35 -1.67
N ASP A 226 -22.97 -0.33 -1.86
CA ASP A 226 -22.41 -1.32 -0.94
C ASP A 226 -20.92 -1.04 -0.73
N LEU A 227 -20.62 0.14 -0.15
CA LEU A 227 -19.27 0.64 0.09
C LEU A 227 -18.35 -0.38 0.81
N GLN A 228 -18.94 -1.22 1.67
CA GLN A 228 -18.23 -2.21 2.47
C GLN A 228 -18.17 -3.60 1.82
N ALA A 229 -18.79 -3.77 0.65
CA ALA A 229 -18.90 -5.01 -0.10
C ALA A 229 -19.50 -6.19 0.69
N LEU A 230 -20.52 -5.92 1.52
CA LEU A 230 -21.20 -6.92 2.35
C LEU A 230 -22.07 -7.88 1.52
N THR A 231 -22.57 -7.44 0.37
CA THR A 231 -23.45 -8.20 -0.52
C THR A 231 -22.71 -8.81 -1.72
N SER A 232 -21.42 -8.47 -1.88
CA SER A 232 -20.58 -8.91 -2.99
C SER A 232 -19.69 -10.09 -2.60
N ASP A 233 -19.42 -10.99 -3.56
CA ASP A 233 -18.40 -12.03 -3.47
C ASP A 233 -17.01 -11.55 -3.96
N ALA A 234 -16.88 -10.27 -4.35
CA ALA A 234 -15.66 -9.63 -4.81
C ALA A 234 -15.17 -8.56 -3.80
N ALA A 235 -15.31 -8.82 -2.50
CA ALA A 235 -15.01 -7.85 -1.44
C ALA A 235 -13.55 -7.38 -1.45
N TYR A 236 -12.60 -8.23 -1.86
CA TYR A 236 -11.20 -7.84 -2.02
C TYR A 236 -11.02 -6.81 -3.13
N GLU A 237 -11.48 -7.12 -4.33
CA GLU A 237 -11.41 -6.29 -5.52
C GLU A 237 -12.13 -4.96 -5.30
N SER A 238 -13.32 -5.01 -4.70
CA SER A 238 -14.10 -3.83 -4.28
C SER A 238 -13.30 -2.94 -3.31
N SER A 239 -12.69 -3.52 -2.27
CA SER A 239 -11.88 -2.76 -1.31
C SER A 239 -10.68 -2.08 -1.96
N LYS A 240 -10.04 -2.74 -2.94
CA LYS A 240 -8.89 -2.19 -3.67
C LYS A 240 -9.32 -1.11 -4.66
N ARG A 241 -10.50 -1.25 -5.29
CA ARG A 241 -11.10 -0.21 -6.11
C ARG A 241 -11.48 1.03 -5.29
N LEU A 242 -11.99 0.85 -4.08
CA LEU A 242 -12.22 1.95 -3.15
C LEU A 242 -10.91 2.67 -2.79
N THR A 243 -9.83 1.93 -2.53
CA THR A 243 -8.49 2.53 -2.31
C THR A 243 -8.04 3.36 -3.52
N ASP A 244 -8.23 2.85 -4.74
CA ASP A 244 -7.88 3.58 -5.97
C ASP A 244 -8.66 4.90 -6.07
N LEU A 245 -9.98 4.87 -5.83
CA LEU A 245 -10.82 6.07 -5.84
C LEU A 245 -10.33 7.10 -4.82
N LEU A 246 -10.15 6.70 -3.56
CA LEU A 246 -9.73 7.61 -2.50
C LEU A 246 -8.41 8.31 -2.83
N VAL A 247 -7.39 7.55 -3.22
CA VAL A 247 -6.04 8.10 -3.40
C VAL A 247 -5.90 8.90 -4.68
N LEU A 248 -6.45 8.42 -5.80
CA LEU A 248 -6.31 9.11 -7.09
C LEU A 248 -7.10 10.42 -7.12
N THR A 249 -8.21 10.51 -6.38
CA THR A 249 -8.95 11.77 -6.28
C THR A 249 -8.49 12.65 -5.13
N SER A 250 -7.57 12.24 -4.24
CA SER A 250 -7.31 12.93 -2.97
C SER A 250 -6.78 14.38 -3.07
N GLU A 251 -6.34 14.80 -4.25
CA GLU A 251 -5.83 16.15 -4.51
C GLU A 251 -6.75 16.96 -5.45
N LEU A 252 -7.92 16.42 -5.80
CA LEU A 252 -8.88 17.13 -6.64
C LEU A 252 -9.65 18.18 -5.83
N PRO A 253 -10.02 19.33 -6.44
CA PRO A 253 -10.84 20.33 -5.77
C PRO A 253 -12.18 19.79 -5.28
N SER A 254 -12.77 18.83 -6.00
CA SER A 254 -14.07 18.21 -5.68
C SER A 254 -14.06 17.41 -4.38
N THR A 255 -12.92 16.86 -3.97
CA THR A 255 -12.76 16.09 -2.72
C THR A 255 -12.10 16.89 -1.60
N ALA A 256 -11.61 18.10 -1.89
CA ALA A 256 -10.90 18.94 -0.94
C ALA A 256 -11.60 19.09 0.43
N PRO A 257 -12.95 19.27 0.52
CA PRO A 257 -13.63 19.35 1.81
C PRO A 257 -13.41 18.11 2.69
N SER A 258 -13.56 16.91 2.13
CA SER A 258 -13.38 15.65 2.87
C SER A 258 -11.91 15.38 3.18
N THR A 259 -11.01 15.63 2.21
CA THR A 259 -9.58 15.36 2.40
C THR A 259 -8.94 16.32 3.40
N ASN A 260 -9.39 17.58 3.44
CA ASN A 260 -8.88 18.56 4.39
C ASN A 260 -9.30 18.19 5.82
N THR A 261 -10.53 17.72 6.02
CA THR A 261 -11.00 17.17 7.31
C THR A 261 -10.19 15.92 7.68
N PHE A 262 -10.04 14.99 6.75
CA PHE A 262 -9.26 13.75 6.94
C PHE A 262 -7.80 14.03 7.31
N LEU A 263 -7.14 15.01 6.68
CA LEU A 263 -5.75 15.38 6.97
C LEU A 263 -5.61 16.40 8.12
N GLN A 264 -6.73 16.75 8.77
CA GLN A 264 -6.79 17.71 9.86
C GLN A 264 -6.16 19.08 9.50
N GLU A 265 -6.51 19.58 8.31
CA GLU A 265 -6.11 20.90 7.84
C GLU A 265 -6.87 22.00 8.58
N LYS A 266 -6.15 23.03 9.01
CA LYS A 266 -6.73 24.28 9.53
C LYS A 266 -6.44 25.39 8.52
N GLY A 267 -7.41 26.27 8.27
CA GLY A 267 -7.38 27.26 7.18
C GLY A 267 -6.20 28.26 7.16
N ASP A 268 -5.35 28.27 8.18
CA ASP A 268 -4.17 29.14 8.33
C ASP A 268 -2.84 28.36 8.44
N ASP A 269 -2.82 27.05 8.16
CA ASP A 269 -1.61 26.24 8.38
C ASP A 269 -0.49 26.62 7.39
N LYS A 270 0.60 27.21 7.92
CA LYS A 270 1.91 27.32 7.23
C LYS A 270 2.53 25.94 6.89
N HIS A 271 1.89 24.86 7.36
CA HIS A 271 2.36 23.49 7.22
C HIS A 271 1.85 22.84 5.94
N LYS A 272 2.72 22.08 5.27
CA LYS A 272 2.36 21.31 4.08
C LYS A 272 1.66 20.02 4.50
N LYS A 273 0.51 19.71 3.90
CA LYS A 273 -0.24 18.48 4.21
C LYS A 273 0.46 17.21 3.72
N PRO A 274 0.23 16.05 4.37
CA PRO A 274 0.72 14.77 3.88
C PRO A 274 0.20 14.45 2.48
N ILE A 275 1.02 13.79 1.65
CA ILE A 275 0.64 13.37 0.29
C ILE A 275 0.33 11.88 0.27
N MET A 276 -0.75 11.50 -0.42
CA MET A 276 -1.14 10.11 -0.59
C MET A 276 -0.66 9.58 -1.95
N TYR A 277 0.02 8.44 -1.93
CA TYR A 277 0.47 7.72 -3.13
C TYR A 277 -0.17 6.34 -3.21
N LEU A 278 -0.44 5.89 -4.43
CA LEU A 278 -1.07 4.60 -4.70
C LEU A 278 -0.03 3.64 -5.29
N ALA A 279 0.12 2.47 -4.67
CA ALA A 279 1.03 1.43 -5.16
C ALA A 279 0.32 0.09 -5.33
N HIS A 280 0.86 -0.81 -6.16
CA HIS A 280 0.52 -2.23 -6.09
C HIS A 280 1.74 -3.12 -6.38
N PRO A 281 1.80 -4.32 -5.79
CA PRO A 281 2.99 -5.17 -5.83
C PRO A 281 3.10 -6.04 -7.11
N GLY A 282 2.22 -5.84 -8.09
CA GLY A 282 1.94 -6.85 -9.11
C GLY A 282 1.40 -8.14 -8.47
N VAL A 283 1.79 -9.28 -9.02
CA VAL A 283 1.48 -10.63 -8.57
C VAL A 283 2.75 -11.23 -7.98
N CYS A 284 2.75 -11.36 -6.66
CA CYS A 284 3.80 -12.02 -5.90
C CYS A 284 3.22 -13.06 -4.95
N ALA A 285 3.92 -14.18 -4.80
CA ALA A 285 3.60 -15.22 -3.86
C ALA A 285 3.76 -14.71 -2.42
N THR A 286 2.64 -14.67 -1.70
CA THR A 286 2.58 -14.32 -0.28
C THR A 286 1.64 -15.29 0.43
N SER A 287 1.71 -15.34 1.76
CA SER A 287 0.80 -16.14 2.59
C SER A 287 -0.62 -15.55 2.69
N ILE A 288 -1.06 -14.76 1.71
CA ILE A 288 -2.41 -14.17 1.71
C ILE A 288 -3.50 -15.20 1.39
N ALA A 289 -3.13 -16.26 0.66
CA ALA A 289 -3.93 -17.46 0.47
C ALA A 289 -3.25 -18.62 1.19
N ASP A 290 -3.93 -19.22 2.18
CA ASP A 290 -3.46 -20.43 2.85
C ASP A 290 -3.59 -21.62 1.89
N LEU A 291 -2.50 -21.92 1.17
CA LEU A 291 -2.45 -22.99 0.18
C LEU A 291 -1.67 -24.21 0.71
N PRO A 292 -2.16 -25.44 0.48
CA PRO A 292 -1.35 -26.65 0.63
C PRO A 292 -0.04 -26.56 -0.14
N LEU A 293 1.02 -27.20 0.36
CA LEU A 293 2.38 -27.08 -0.20
C LEU A 293 2.46 -27.36 -1.70
N VAL A 294 1.72 -28.35 -2.20
CA VAL A 294 1.68 -28.67 -3.63
C VAL A 294 1.09 -27.52 -4.45
N LEU A 295 -0.02 -26.94 -3.97
CA LEU A 295 -0.66 -25.80 -4.63
C LEU A 295 0.18 -24.53 -4.52
N TRP A 296 0.96 -24.38 -3.46
CA TRP A 296 1.95 -23.30 -3.33
C TRP A 296 2.99 -23.36 -4.45
N TYR A 297 3.60 -24.53 -4.68
CA TYR A 297 4.58 -24.69 -5.76
C TYR A 297 3.93 -24.59 -7.15
N ALA A 298 2.71 -25.09 -7.32
CA ALA A 298 1.97 -24.93 -8.58
C ALA A 298 1.67 -23.45 -8.88
N MET A 299 1.30 -22.66 -7.87
CA MET A 299 1.11 -21.22 -8.00
C MET A 299 2.42 -20.51 -8.37
N LEU A 300 3.53 -20.83 -7.70
CA LEU A 300 4.85 -20.28 -8.04
C LEU A 300 5.21 -20.58 -9.50
N PHE A 301 5.06 -21.83 -9.91
CA PHE A 301 5.29 -22.24 -11.29
C PHE A 301 4.40 -21.45 -12.27
N ALA A 302 3.11 -21.31 -11.98
CA ALA A 302 2.19 -20.54 -12.80
C ALA A 302 2.61 -19.08 -12.99
N GLN A 303 3.03 -18.44 -11.90
CA GLN A 303 3.50 -17.05 -11.94
C GLN A 303 4.81 -16.90 -12.72
N TYR A 304 5.76 -17.82 -12.58
CA TYR A 304 6.99 -17.81 -13.38
C TYR A 304 6.72 -18.02 -14.87
N VAL A 305 5.82 -18.94 -15.23
CA VAL A 305 5.40 -19.14 -16.62
C VAL A 305 4.74 -17.86 -17.15
N ALA A 306 3.85 -17.22 -16.40
CA ALA A 306 3.23 -15.96 -16.82
C ALA A 306 4.28 -14.84 -17.04
N ARG A 307 5.31 -14.75 -16.19
CA ARG A 307 6.46 -13.85 -16.41
C ARG A 307 7.19 -14.17 -17.71
N TRP A 308 7.56 -15.44 -17.95
CA TRP A 308 8.28 -15.85 -19.16
C TRP A 308 7.47 -15.62 -20.44
N LEU A 309 6.14 -15.68 -20.35
CA LEU A 309 5.21 -15.29 -21.42
C LEU A 309 5.08 -13.76 -21.59
N GLY A 310 5.89 -12.97 -20.90
CA GLY A 310 5.99 -11.52 -21.05
C GLY A 310 5.00 -10.71 -20.22
N SER A 311 4.41 -11.30 -19.16
CA SER A 311 3.61 -10.51 -18.21
C SER A 311 4.54 -9.65 -17.34
N PRO A 312 4.39 -8.32 -17.36
CA PRO A 312 5.19 -7.41 -16.56
C PRO A 312 4.77 -7.41 -15.09
N TRP A 313 3.61 -8.00 -14.79
CA TRP A 313 2.96 -7.94 -13.49
C TRP A 313 3.34 -9.09 -12.58
N HIS A 314 4.34 -9.90 -12.91
CA HIS A 314 4.73 -11.05 -12.10
C HIS A 314 6.11 -10.88 -11.45
N PRO A 315 6.27 -10.00 -10.44
CA PRO A 315 7.46 -9.98 -9.59
C PRO A 315 7.71 -11.29 -8.83
N VAL A 316 6.70 -12.15 -8.66
CA VAL A 316 6.72 -13.49 -8.04
C VAL A 316 7.23 -13.52 -6.59
N SER A 317 8.40 -12.99 -6.28
CA SER A 317 8.84 -12.81 -4.91
C SER A 317 8.25 -11.53 -4.32
N SER A 318 7.95 -11.57 -3.03
CA SER A 318 7.47 -10.41 -2.29
C SER A 318 8.52 -9.30 -2.14
N TYR A 319 9.81 -9.60 -2.28
CA TYR A 319 10.89 -8.61 -2.27
C TYR A 319 10.91 -7.78 -3.56
N LEU A 320 10.72 -8.42 -4.72
CA LEU A 320 10.55 -7.70 -5.98
C LEU A 320 9.21 -6.95 -6.01
N GLY A 321 8.15 -7.54 -5.45
CA GLY A 321 6.84 -6.89 -5.29
C GLY A 321 6.84 -5.66 -4.35
N ALA A 322 7.90 -5.45 -3.57
CA ALA A 322 8.03 -4.29 -2.69
C ALA A 322 8.70 -3.08 -3.38
N VAL A 323 9.18 -3.19 -4.62
CA VAL A 323 9.95 -2.11 -5.26
C VAL A 323 9.17 -0.80 -5.35
N SER A 324 7.86 -0.86 -5.68
CA SER A 324 7.04 0.35 -5.81
C SER A 324 6.78 1.04 -4.47
N SER A 325 6.53 0.29 -3.40
CA SER A 325 6.30 0.88 -2.08
C SER A 325 7.58 1.46 -1.50
N VAL A 326 8.73 0.78 -1.67
CA VAL A 326 10.03 1.29 -1.20
C VAL A 326 10.47 2.50 -2.00
N TRP A 327 10.30 2.48 -3.32
CA TRP A 327 10.60 3.64 -4.17
C TRP A 327 9.77 4.86 -3.76
N LEU A 328 8.45 4.71 -3.60
CA LEU A 328 7.59 5.79 -3.09
C LEU A 328 8.00 6.26 -1.68
N SER A 329 8.57 5.37 -0.86
CA SER A 329 9.04 5.69 0.49
C SER A 329 10.35 6.47 0.49
N LEU A 330 11.28 6.20 -0.43
CA LEU A 330 12.66 6.71 -0.35
C LEU A 330 13.01 7.76 -1.41
N ALA A 331 12.29 7.79 -2.55
CA ALA A 331 12.56 8.73 -3.63
C ALA A 331 12.50 10.18 -3.14
N PRO A 332 13.31 11.11 -3.70
CA PRO A 332 13.22 12.52 -3.35
C PRO A 332 11.82 13.07 -3.59
N PHE A 333 11.32 13.91 -2.67
CA PHE A 333 9.97 14.46 -2.76
C PHE A 333 9.76 15.27 -4.04
N SER A 334 10.73 16.11 -4.40
CA SER A 334 10.73 16.89 -5.63
C SER A 334 10.61 16.02 -6.89
N SER A 335 11.22 14.84 -6.90
CA SER A 335 11.13 13.91 -8.03
C SER A 335 9.72 13.36 -8.19
N LEU A 336 9.07 12.91 -7.11
CA LEU A 336 7.70 12.39 -7.16
C LEU A 336 6.71 13.51 -7.50
N ALA A 337 6.84 14.67 -6.87
CA ALA A 337 6.00 15.83 -7.15
C ALA A 337 6.15 16.31 -8.60
N SER A 338 7.37 16.35 -9.15
CA SER A 338 7.61 16.67 -10.56
C SER A 338 6.97 15.65 -11.50
N GLN A 339 7.02 14.36 -11.15
CA GLN A 339 6.40 13.31 -11.96
C GLN A 339 4.87 13.42 -11.95
N GLU A 340 4.22 13.52 -10.79
CA GLU A 340 2.75 13.57 -10.74
C GLU A 340 2.18 14.92 -11.23
N SER A 341 2.93 16.02 -11.13
CA SER A 341 2.54 17.29 -11.76
C SER A 341 2.65 17.26 -13.28
N THR A 342 3.65 16.56 -13.83
CA THR A 342 3.88 16.50 -15.28
C THR A 342 3.03 15.43 -15.94
N GLU A 343 3.02 14.23 -15.37
CA GLU A 343 2.41 13.02 -15.93
C GLU A 343 1.07 12.66 -15.27
N GLY A 344 0.60 13.46 -14.31
CA GLY A 344 -0.63 13.21 -13.57
C GLY A 344 -0.47 12.21 -12.42
N LYS A 345 -1.46 12.19 -11.52
CA LYS A 345 -1.45 11.33 -10.34
C LYS A 345 -1.67 9.87 -10.74
N ALA A 346 -0.75 8.99 -10.36
CA ALA A 346 -0.66 7.66 -10.94
C ALA A 346 -0.79 6.54 -9.90
N LYS A 347 -1.15 5.35 -10.41
CA LYS A 347 -1.00 4.09 -9.67
C LYS A 347 0.36 3.49 -10.01
N TRP A 348 1.25 3.41 -9.04
CA TRP A 348 2.62 2.93 -9.22
C TRP A 348 2.73 1.43 -8.95
N ALA A 349 3.50 0.72 -9.76
CA ALA A 349 3.48 -0.73 -9.80
C ALA A 349 4.86 -1.34 -9.71
N SER A 350 4.98 -2.41 -8.94
CA SER A 350 6.12 -3.31 -9.01
C SER A 350 5.97 -4.20 -10.23
N SER A 351 6.91 -4.07 -11.17
CA SER A 351 6.94 -4.80 -12.43
C SER A 351 8.28 -5.50 -12.61
N THR A 352 8.30 -6.57 -13.40
CA THR A 352 9.53 -7.24 -13.83
C THR A 352 9.50 -7.54 -15.33
N ASP A 353 10.67 -7.52 -15.97
CA ASP A 353 10.80 -8.14 -17.30
C ASP A 353 10.78 -9.68 -17.24
N VAL A 354 10.95 -10.33 -18.40
CA VAL A 354 10.96 -11.80 -18.51
C VAL A 354 12.08 -12.47 -17.71
N PHE A 355 13.16 -11.75 -17.42
CA PHE A 355 14.32 -12.23 -16.66
C PHE A 355 14.21 -11.95 -15.16
N GLY A 356 13.18 -11.20 -14.74
CA GLY A 356 12.98 -10.82 -13.35
C GLY A 356 13.66 -9.52 -12.95
N ASN A 357 14.17 -8.72 -13.90
CA ASN A 357 14.70 -7.41 -13.59
C ASN A 357 13.54 -6.48 -13.22
N GLU A 358 13.53 -5.97 -11.98
CA GLU A 358 12.43 -5.16 -11.50
C GLU A 358 12.46 -3.70 -11.99
N ARG A 359 11.28 -3.10 -12.01
CA ARG A 359 11.09 -1.67 -12.28
C ARG A 359 9.81 -1.16 -11.63
N VAL A 360 9.80 0.10 -11.24
CA VAL A 360 8.56 0.83 -10.97
C VAL A 360 8.00 1.39 -12.27
N VAL A 361 6.74 1.08 -12.55
CA VAL A 361 5.99 1.58 -13.71
C VAL A 361 4.63 2.13 -13.28
N ARG A 362 3.95 2.87 -14.14
CA ARG A 362 2.55 3.23 -13.93
C ARG A 362 1.64 2.07 -14.33
N THR A 363 0.45 2.03 -13.76
CA THR A 363 -0.62 1.09 -14.13
C THR A 363 -1.87 1.87 -14.44
N GLU A 364 -2.51 1.50 -15.54
CA GLU A 364 -3.77 2.09 -15.93
C GLU A 364 -4.90 1.70 -14.98
N VAL A 365 -5.74 2.66 -14.63
CA VAL A 365 -6.90 2.47 -13.79
C VAL A 365 -8.16 2.80 -14.57
N ALA A 366 -9.12 1.87 -14.65
CA ALA A 366 -10.37 2.06 -15.39
C ALA A 366 -11.11 3.34 -14.91
N GLY A 367 -11.51 4.20 -15.86
CA GLY A 367 -12.10 5.52 -15.62
C GLY A 367 -11.09 6.62 -15.25
N TRP A 368 -9.85 6.31 -14.90
CA TRP A 368 -8.81 7.30 -14.59
C TRP A 368 -7.73 7.40 -15.65
N GLY A 369 -7.39 6.28 -16.30
CA GLY A 369 -6.25 6.17 -17.20
C GLY A 369 -4.92 6.00 -16.46
N TRP A 370 -3.84 6.56 -17.01
CA TRP A 370 -2.47 6.40 -16.48
C TRP A 370 -2.11 7.45 -15.42
N GLY A 371 -2.54 8.70 -15.62
CA GLY A 371 -2.32 9.83 -14.72
C GLY A 371 -3.55 10.74 -14.54
N GLY A 372 -4.74 10.29 -14.96
CA GLY A 372 -5.96 11.10 -14.84
C GLY A 372 -6.20 12.04 -16.02
N ARG A 373 -5.43 11.94 -17.10
CA ARG A 373 -5.59 12.78 -18.31
C ARG A 373 -6.02 11.94 -19.52
N VAL A 374 -7.02 12.45 -20.23
CA VAL A 374 -7.57 11.80 -21.42
C VAL A 374 -6.54 11.78 -22.54
N GLY A 375 -6.41 10.64 -23.23
CA GLY A 375 -5.48 10.46 -24.34
C GLY A 375 -4.04 10.10 -23.94
N GLU A 376 -3.75 9.96 -22.64
CA GLU A 376 -2.46 9.45 -22.18
C GLU A 376 -2.22 8.00 -22.60
N LYS A 377 -0.94 7.68 -22.80
CA LYS A 377 -0.49 6.32 -23.13
C LYS A 377 0.54 5.87 -22.10
N ALA A 378 0.71 4.55 -21.98
CA ALA A 378 1.85 3.98 -21.28
C ALA A 378 3.16 4.59 -21.79
N ASP A 379 4.16 4.62 -20.93
CA ASP A 379 5.52 5.14 -21.18
C ASP A 379 6.35 4.33 -22.21
N GLY A 380 5.71 3.43 -22.96
CA GLY A 380 6.31 2.55 -23.95
C GLY A 380 7.16 1.42 -23.38
N LYS A 381 7.37 1.37 -22.05
CA LYS A 381 8.16 0.32 -21.40
C LYS A 381 7.27 -0.86 -21.03
N MET A 382 7.88 -2.02 -20.80
CA MET A 382 7.23 -3.25 -20.29
C MET A 382 5.98 -3.72 -21.06
N ARG A 383 5.75 -3.20 -22.29
CA ARG A 383 4.60 -3.51 -23.15
C ARG A 383 3.26 -3.41 -22.38
N LEU A 384 3.10 -2.42 -21.51
CA LEU A 384 1.97 -2.34 -20.57
C LEU A 384 0.62 -2.33 -21.29
N ASN A 385 0.51 -1.61 -22.42
CA ASN A 385 -0.71 -1.59 -23.25
C ASN A 385 -1.14 -2.99 -23.72
N ALA A 386 -0.20 -3.92 -23.95
CA ALA A 386 -0.50 -5.29 -24.38
C ALA A 386 -0.79 -6.24 -23.21
N ASN A 387 -0.72 -5.74 -21.97
CA ASN A 387 -0.90 -6.49 -20.73
C ASN A 387 -1.96 -5.84 -19.83
N ARG A 388 -2.90 -5.10 -20.42
CA ARG A 388 -4.09 -4.55 -19.77
C ARG A 388 -5.09 -5.67 -19.46
N TRP A 389 -6.04 -5.38 -18.57
CA TRP A 389 -7.26 -6.18 -18.48
C TRP A 389 -7.98 -6.16 -19.83
N ARG A 390 -8.48 -7.31 -20.30
CA ARG A 390 -9.11 -7.41 -21.62
C ARG A 390 -10.51 -6.80 -21.58
N GLY A 391 -10.82 -5.94 -22.54
CA GLY A 391 -12.07 -5.20 -22.56
C GLY A 391 -12.09 -3.99 -21.62
N GLN A 392 -10.94 -3.56 -21.10
CA GLN A 392 -10.82 -2.24 -20.49
C GLN A 392 -10.78 -1.18 -21.61
N ASP A 393 -11.76 -0.29 -21.61
CA ASP A 393 -11.81 0.84 -22.52
C ASP A 393 -10.76 1.90 -22.15
N ASP A 394 -10.28 2.62 -23.16
CA ASP A 394 -9.45 3.79 -22.94
C ASP A 394 -10.25 4.87 -22.20
N VAL A 395 -9.57 5.62 -21.33
CA VAL A 395 -10.21 6.70 -20.58
C VAL A 395 -10.79 7.75 -21.53
N THR A 396 -12.10 7.98 -21.41
CA THR A 396 -12.81 9.08 -22.04
C THR A 396 -12.99 10.23 -21.06
N LYS A 397 -13.37 11.41 -21.56
CA LYS A 397 -13.68 12.56 -20.72
C LYS A 397 -14.82 12.23 -19.74
N GLU A 398 -15.86 11.57 -20.23
CA GLU A 398 -17.03 11.16 -19.47
C GLU A 398 -16.63 10.18 -18.36
N SER A 399 -15.88 9.11 -18.69
CA SER A 399 -15.43 8.13 -17.69
C SER A 399 -14.53 8.75 -16.61
N ARG A 400 -13.76 9.79 -16.97
CA ARG A 400 -12.91 10.54 -16.03
C ARG A 400 -13.70 11.44 -15.11
N GLU A 401 -14.75 12.08 -15.61
CA GLU A 401 -15.70 12.86 -14.81
C GLU A 401 -16.50 11.94 -13.87
N GLU A 402 -16.98 10.79 -14.35
CA GLU A 402 -17.67 9.78 -13.54
C GLU A 402 -16.77 9.25 -12.41
N PHE A 403 -15.48 9.00 -12.69
CA PHE A 403 -14.52 8.62 -11.66
C PHE A 403 -14.38 9.68 -10.57
N GLU A 404 -14.39 10.97 -10.94
CA GLU A 404 -14.31 12.07 -10.00
C GLU A 404 -15.56 12.20 -9.13
N VAL A 405 -16.74 12.13 -9.74
CA VAL A 405 -18.03 12.16 -9.04
C VAL A 405 -18.10 11.00 -8.04
N LEU A 406 -17.67 9.81 -8.45
CA LEU A 406 -17.59 8.65 -7.59
C LEU A 406 -16.57 8.85 -6.45
N GLY A 407 -15.39 9.39 -6.76
CA GLY A 407 -14.36 9.77 -5.78
C GLY A 407 -14.89 10.73 -4.72
N GLN A 408 -15.60 11.78 -5.13
CA GLN A 408 -16.25 12.73 -4.23
C GLN A 408 -17.27 12.06 -3.31
N ARG A 409 -18.11 11.18 -3.87
CA ARG A 409 -19.10 10.41 -3.10
C ARG A 409 -18.42 9.53 -2.05
N VAL A 410 -17.42 8.74 -2.42
CA VAL A 410 -16.77 7.81 -1.48
C VAL A 410 -16.00 8.55 -0.39
N TRP A 411 -15.38 9.69 -0.70
CA TRP A 411 -14.72 10.53 0.32
C TRP A 411 -15.71 11.06 1.35
N ARG A 412 -16.89 11.51 0.93
CA ARG A 412 -17.95 11.96 1.84
C ARG A 412 -18.43 10.81 2.74
N GLU A 413 -18.76 9.67 2.15
CA GLU A 413 -19.28 8.51 2.90
C GLU A 413 -18.23 7.92 3.87
N MET A 414 -16.95 7.92 3.48
CA MET A 414 -15.86 7.50 4.37
C MET A 414 -15.67 8.44 5.56
N GLU A 415 -15.80 9.75 5.37
CA GLU A 415 -15.77 10.72 6.47
C GLU A 415 -16.98 10.59 7.40
N GLU A 416 -18.19 10.44 6.85
CA GLU A 416 -19.40 10.20 7.65
C GLU A 416 -19.28 8.92 8.49
N LEU A 417 -18.73 7.85 7.90
CA LEU A 417 -18.46 6.60 8.59
C LEU A 417 -17.39 6.76 9.68
N ARG A 418 -16.30 7.48 9.40
CA ARG A 418 -15.24 7.80 10.37
C ARG A 418 -15.84 8.51 11.59
N GLU A 419 -16.55 9.61 11.39
CA GLU A 419 -17.15 10.38 12.48
C GLU A 419 -18.14 9.56 13.30
N THR A 420 -18.92 8.70 12.63
CA THR A 420 -19.84 7.78 13.31
C THR A 420 -19.09 6.82 14.24
N TRP A 421 -17.99 6.22 13.77
CA TRP A 421 -17.21 5.29 14.57
C TRP A 421 -16.37 5.96 15.64
N GLU A 422 -15.83 7.15 15.40
CA GLU A 422 -15.13 7.91 16.43
C GLU A 422 -16.04 8.21 17.62
N LYS A 423 -17.29 8.61 17.37
CA LYS A 423 -18.30 8.81 18.43
C LYS A 423 -18.58 7.50 19.19
N ARG A 424 -18.72 6.38 18.48
CA ARG A 424 -18.93 5.06 19.12
C ARG A 424 -17.74 4.59 19.95
N LEU A 425 -16.51 4.94 19.57
CA LEU A 425 -15.29 4.58 20.29
C LEU A 425 -14.96 5.52 21.46
N GLN A 426 -15.69 6.64 21.61
CA GLN A 426 -15.60 7.55 22.74
C GLN A 426 -16.56 7.17 23.88
N GLY A 427 -17.70 6.54 23.54
CA GLY A 427 -18.56 5.85 24.51
C GLY A 427 -17.98 4.52 24.95
#